data_AF-A0A835BLM9-F1
#
_entry.id   AF-A0A835BLM9-F1
#
_cell.length_a   1.000
_cell.length_b   1.000
_cell.length_c   1.000
_cell.angle_alpha   90.00
_cell.angle_beta   90.00
_cell.angle_gamma   90.00
#
_symmetry.space_group_name_H-M   'P 1'
#
loop_
_entity.id
_entity.type
_entity.pdbx_description
1 polymer ?
#
loop_
_entity_poly.entity_id
_entity_poly.type
_entity_poly.pdbx_seq_one_letter_code
_entity_poly.pdbx_strand_id
1 'polypeptide(L)'
;MEAAIPNPPNTRIAVVTGGNKGIGLEVCRQLASAGITVVLTARDETRGAAAVEKIREAGLSDIIFHQLEITDAPSIARLAEFLKARFGKLDILVNNAAVGAVEYGQDPADSSPTREEKLINNEELKQELNDVEKLTEERLDEVLDTFLSDFKAGEVEARGWPKYFSAYKVSKVTMNAYTRILARMHPELRVNCAHPGYVSTDMTIQSGILTPEEGGSRVVRVALLPEGGITGAFFADGEEASFEVAVVTGGNKGIGLEVCRQLASNGITVVLTARDEARGAAAVEKLTESGLSHVIFHQLEVTDAQSIARLAGFLKERFGKLDILLFRNEQLKQELNDVEKLTEGRLDELLAMFLEDFEAGEAEARGWPMYFSAYKVAKAAMNAYSRILARKHPELRINCAHPGYVKTDLTLHSGLLTPEEGASNVVKVALLPEGAGPTGVFFALGLEAPFE
;
A
#
# COMPACT_ATOMS: atom_id res chain seq x y z
N MET A 1 -52.06 -2.45 11.35
CA MET A 1 -51.53 -2.96 10.08
C MET A 1 -51.20 -1.76 9.23
N GLU A 2 -49.92 -1.45 9.07
CA GLU A 2 -49.48 -0.32 8.25
C GLU A 2 -49.18 -0.84 6.85
N ALA A 3 -49.73 -0.20 5.82
CA ALA A 3 -49.65 -0.73 4.46
C ALA A 3 -48.23 -0.54 3.91
N ALA A 4 -47.64 -1.62 3.40
CA ALA A 4 -46.35 -1.56 2.75
C ALA A 4 -46.44 -0.71 1.47
N ILE A 5 -45.97 0.53 1.54
CA ILE A 5 -45.65 1.31 0.33
C ILE A 5 -44.57 0.50 -0.42
N PRO A 6 -44.78 0.15 -1.71
CA PRO A 6 -43.76 -0.49 -2.51
C PRO A 6 -42.68 0.53 -2.86
N ASN A 7 -41.42 0.19 -2.60
CA ASN A 7 -40.27 1.02 -3.00
C ASN A 7 -40.27 1.19 -4.54
N PRO A 8 -39.89 2.37 -5.08
CA PRO A 8 -39.82 2.55 -6.52
C PRO A 8 -38.77 1.61 -7.14
N PRO A 9 -38.98 1.13 -8.38
CA PRO A 9 -38.33 -0.09 -8.89
C PRO A 9 -36.82 -0.03 -9.12
N ASN A 10 -36.17 1.13 -8.88
CA ASN A 10 -34.73 1.34 -9.06
C ASN A 10 -33.97 1.71 -7.78
N THR A 11 -34.60 1.73 -6.60
CA THR A 11 -33.88 2.03 -5.35
C THR A 11 -32.86 0.94 -5.02
N ARG A 12 -31.64 1.33 -4.65
CA ARG A 12 -30.63 0.42 -4.07
C ARG A 12 -30.93 0.16 -2.59
N ILE A 13 -30.69 -1.06 -2.13
CA ILE A 13 -30.87 -1.52 -0.76
C ILE A 13 -29.48 -1.77 -0.15
N ALA A 14 -29.20 -1.14 0.99
CA ALA A 14 -27.98 -1.33 1.75
C ALA A 14 -28.26 -1.97 3.12
N VAL A 15 -27.40 -2.88 3.57
CA VAL A 15 -27.36 -3.37 4.95
C VAL A 15 -26.09 -2.83 5.62
N VAL A 16 -26.23 -2.24 6.81
CA VAL A 16 -25.09 -1.76 7.60
C VAL A 16 -25.09 -2.44 8.95
N THR A 17 -24.10 -3.32 9.18
CA THR A 17 -24.01 -4.09 10.42
C THR A 17 -23.43 -3.25 11.56
N GLY A 18 -24.05 -3.30 12.74
CA GLY A 18 -23.66 -2.46 13.88
C GLY A 18 -23.97 -0.97 13.65
N GLY A 19 -24.97 -0.66 12.83
CA GLY A 19 -25.31 0.70 12.38
C GLY A 19 -25.93 1.61 13.43
N ASN A 20 -26.01 1.21 14.70
CA ASN A 20 -26.70 2.01 15.74
C ASN A 20 -25.82 3.05 16.46
N LYS A 21 -24.51 3.10 16.20
CA LYS A 21 -23.60 4.11 16.76
C LYS A 21 -22.31 4.29 15.96
N GLY A 22 -21.58 5.37 16.24
CA GLY A 22 -20.25 5.63 15.66
C GLY A 22 -20.28 5.67 14.12
N ILE A 23 -19.22 5.13 13.51
CA ILE A 23 -19.07 5.06 12.03
C ILE A 23 -20.29 4.42 11.37
N GLY A 24 -20.79 3.30 11.92
CA GLY A 24 -21.94 2.58 11.35
C GLY A 24 -23.22 3.42 11.26
N LEU A 25 -23.51 4.24 12.28
CA LEU A 25 -24.65 5.16 12.28
C LEU A 25 -24.51 6.22 11.19
N GLU A 26 -23.29 6.70 11.01
CA GLU A 26 -22.99 7.77 10.11
C GLU A 26 -22.94 7.30 8.64
N VAL A 27 -22.46 6.08 8.39
CA VAL A 27 -22.65 5.37 7.12
C VAL A 27 -24.14 5.17 6.82
N CYS A 28 -24.98 4.83 7.80
CA CYS A 28 -26.44 4.76 7.58
C CYS A 28 -27.02 6.12 7.15
N ARG A 29 -26.65 7.21 7.84
CA ARG A 29 -27.12 8.58 7.52
C ARG A 29 -26.70 9.00 6.10
N GLN A 30 -25.44 8.75 5.74
CA GLN A 30 -24.90 9.17 4.44
C GLN A 30 -25.44 8.32 3.27
N LEU A 31 -25.62 7.01 3.44
CA LEU A 31 -26.26 6.16 2.41
C LEU A 31 -27.73 6.56 2.22
N ALA A 32 -28.48 6.82 3.30
CA ALA A 32 -29.85 7.32 3.20
C ALA A 32 -29.90 8.70 2.52
N SER A 33 -28.96 9.60 2.83
CA SER A 33 -28.79 10.89 2.13
C SER A 33 -28.51 10.74 0.63
N ALA A 34 -27.94 9.61 0.21
CA ALA A 34 -27.68 9.27 -1.20
C ALA A 34 -28.88 8.57 -1.89
N GLY A 35 -30.07 8.54 -1.28
CA GLY A 35 -31.28 7.96 -1.85
C GLY A 35 -31.32 6.43 -1.86
N ILE A 36 -30.60 5.79 -0.92
CA ILE A 36 -30.50 4.33 -0.77
C ILE A 36 -31.35 3.91 0.43
N THR A 37 -32.16 2.86 0.28
CA THR A 37 -32.90 2.30 1.42
C THR A 37 -31.93 1.56 2.33
N VAL A 38 -31.78 2.03 3.58
CA VAL A 38 -30.82 1.45 4.54
C VAL A 38 -31.54 0.55 5.55
N VAL A 39 -31.08 -0.69 5.64
CA VAL A 39 -31.37 -1.61 6.73
C VAL A 39 -30.25 -1.48 7.77
N LEU A 40 -30.51 -0.65 8.78
CA LEU A 40 -29.64 -0.45 9.94
C LEU A 40 -29.80 -1.66 10.87
N THR A 41 -28.71 -2.37 11.16
CA THR A 41 -28.79 -3.53 12.07
C THR A 41 -27.96 -3.39 13.34
N ALA A 42 -28.49 -3.93 14.43
CA ALA A 42 -27.85 -3.95 15.74
C ALA A 42 -28.42 -5.07 16.61
N ARG A 43 -27.67 -5.44 17.66
CA ARG A 43 -28.03 -6.49 18.62
C ARG A 43 -29.16 -6.09 19.55
N ASP A 44 -29.15 -4.82 19.94
CA ASP A 44 -30.05 -4.19 20.91
C ASP A 44 -31.14 -3.43 20.15
N GLU A 45 -32.39 -3.89 20.27
CA GLU A 45 -33.53 -3.35 19.53
C GLU A 45 -33.88 -1.92 19.96
N THR A 46 -33.77 -1.59 21.24
CA THR A 46 -34.03 -0.24 21.77
C THR A 46 -33.03 0.76 21.20
N ARG A 47 -31.74 0.40 21.18
CA ARG A 47 -30.69 1.26 20.62
C ARG A 47 -30.72 1.30 19.10
N GLY A 48 -31.19 0.25 18.44
CA GLY A 48 -31.44 0.20 16.99
C GLY A 48 -32.60 1.12 16.57
N ALA A 49 -33.74 1.04 17.25
CA ALA A 49 -34.88 1.92 17.02
C ALA A 49 -34.54 3.40 17.30
N ALA A 50 -33.88 3.69 18.42
CA ALA A 50 -33.43 5.04 18.75
C ALA A 50 -32.37 5.61 17.78
N ALA A 51 -31.65 4.76 17.04
CA ALA A 51 -30.74 5.17 15.98
C ALA A 51 -31.49 5.51 14.67
N VAL A 52 -32.55 4.75 14.36
CA VAL A 52 -33.44 5.02 13.23
C VAL A 52 -34.19 6.35 13.40
N GLU A 53 -34.76 6.61 14.58
CA GLU A 53 -35.48 7.87 14.81
C GLU A 53 -34.58 9.11 14.69
N LYS A 54 -33.32 9.05 15.16
CA LYS A 54 -32.34 10.14 14.96
C LYS A 54 -32.04 10.46 13.49
N ILE A 55 -32.09 9.45 12.62
CA ILE A 55 -31.88 9.66 11.17
C ILE A 55 -33.15 10.20 10.52
N ARG A 56 -34.34 9.82 11.02
CA ARG A 56 -35.63 10.40 10.60
C ARG A 56 -35.81 11.86 11.05
N GLU A 57 -35.32 12.21 12.25
CA GLU A 57 -35.24 13.59 12.74
C GLU A 57 -34.39 14.49 11.82
N ALA A 58 -33.38 13.92 11.14
CA ALA A 58 -32.60 14.59 10.10
C ALA A 58 -33.28 14.65 8.72
N GLY A 59 -34.56 14.24 8.62
CA GLY A 59 -35.36 14.28 7.40
C GLY A 59 -35.23 13.05 6.48
N LEU A 60 -34.53 12.00 6.91
CA LEU A 60 -34.23 10.82 6.08
C LEU A 60 -35.20 9.67 6.40
N SER A 61 -36.21 9.47 5.54
CA SER A 61 -37.27 8.46 5.73
C SER A 61 -36.84 7.03 5.45
N ASP A 62 -35.91 6.83 4.52
CA ASP A 62 -35.67 5.54 3.85
C ASP A 62 -34.73 4.63 4.65
N ILE A 63 -34.98 4.56 5.96
CA ILE A 63 -34.22 3.77 6.92
C ILE A 63 -35.13 2.90 7.80
N ILE A 64 -34.70 1.64 7.94
CA ILE A 64 -35.43 0.55 8.61
C ILE A 64 -34.48 -0.13 9.59
N PHE A 65 -34.94 -0.43 10.80
CA PHE A 65 -34.20 -1.26 11.76
C PHE A 65 -34.46 -2.75 11.53
N HIS A 66 -33.43 -3.59 11.66
CA HIS A 66 -33.58 -5.02 11.85
C HIS A 66 -32.59 -5.55 12.91
N GLN A 67 -33.06 -6.45 13.79
CA GLN A 67 -32.21 -7.09 14.79
C GLN A 67 -31.13 -7.96 14.11
N LEU A 68 -29.87 -7.84 14.55
CA LEU A 68 -28.78 -8.72 14.10
C LEU A 68 -27.77 -8.94 15.22
N GLU A 69 -27.53 -10.20 15.58
CA GLU A 69 -26.27 -10.65 16.19
C GLU A 69 -25.46 -11.40 15.13
N ILE A 70 -24.21 -10.98 14.92
CA ILE A 70 -23.34 -11.47 13.85
C ILE A 70 -22.71 -12.84 14.16
N THR A 71 -22.84 -13.32 15.39
CA THR A 71 -22.43 -14.66 15.82
C THR A 71 -23.60 -15.65 15.93
N ASP A 72 -24.85 -15.22 15.73
CA ASP A 72 -26.05 -16.06 15.79
C ASP A 72 -26.53 -16.39 14.36
N ALA A 73 -26.19 -17.58 13.85
CA ALA A 73 -26.63 -18.02 12.53
C ALA A 73 -28.16 -17.94 12.31
N PRO A 74 -29.02 -18.26 13.30
CA PRO A 74 -30.45 -17.94 13.25
C PRO A 74 -30.79 -16.45 13.05
N SER A 75 -30.04 -15.50 13.64
CA SER A 75 -30.23 -14.05 13.44
C SER A 75 -29.87 -13.62 12.02
N ILE A 76 -28.74 -14.12 11.51
CA ILE A 76 -28.33 -13.93 10.11
C ILE A 76 -29.41 -14.47 9.16
N ALA A 77 -29.93 -15.68 9.41
CA ALA A 77 -31.00 -16.28 8.61
C ALA A 77 -32.31 -15.48 8.65
N ARG A 78 -32.70 -14.93 9.82
CA ARG A 78 -33.87 -14.03 9.93
C ARG A 78 -33.70 -12.77 9.08
N LEU A 79 -32.52 -12.16 9.10
CA LEU A 79 -32.21 -10.99 8.26
C LEU A 79 -32.23 -11.33 6.77
N ALA A 80 -31.68 -12.48 6.36
CA ALA A 80 -31.68 -12.92 4.96
C ALA A 80 -33.11 -13.14 4.42
N GLU A 81 -33.97 -13.85 5.15
CA GLU A 81 -35.37 -14.04 4.74
C GLU A 81 -36.17 -12.72 4.80
N PHE A 82 -35.88 -11.81 5.75
CA PHE A 82 -36.46 -10.47 5.75
C PHE A 82 -36.12 -9.69 4.47
N LEU A 83 -34.83 -9.63 4.08
CA LEU A 83 -34.39 -8.92 2.87
C LEU A 83 -35.05 -9.49 1.61
N LYS A 84 -35.05 -10.83 1.50
CA LYS A 84 -35.66 -11.59 0.41
C LYS A 84 -37.18 -11.36 0.33
N ALA A 85 -37.90 -11.36 1.46
CA ALA A 85 -39.34 -11.13 1.49
C ALA A 85 -39.74 -9.66 1.31
N ARG A 86 -38.91 -8.70 1.75
CA ARG A 86 -39.21 -7.25 1.69
C ARG A 86 -38.76 -6.58 0.39
N PHE A 87 -37.63 -7.00 -0.18
CA PHE A 87 -36.99 -6.34 -1.33
C PHE A 87 -36.67 -7.30 -2.49
N GLY A 88 -36.53 -8.60 -2.24
CA GLY A 88 -36.13 -9.59 -3.25
C GLY A 88 -34.65 -9.52 -3.67
N LYS A 89 -33.88 -8.54 -3.18
CA LYS A 89 -32.47 -8.32 -3.47
C LYS A 89 -31.73 -7.63 -2.31
N LEU A 90 -30.40 -7.57 -2.41
CA LEU A 90 -29.52 -6.70 -1.64
C LEU A 90 -28.49 -6.12 -2.61
N ASP A 91 -28.26 -4.80 -2.59
CA ASP A 91 -27.32 -4.14 -3.51
C ASP A 91 -25.97 -3.82 -2.85
N ILE A 92 -25.95 -3.55 -1.54
CA ILE A 92 -24.77 -3.13 -0.77
C ILE A 92 -24.77 -3.81 0.61
N LEU A 93 -23.64 -4.36 1.03
CA LEU A 93 -23.41 -4.86 2.40
C LEU A 93 -22.19 -4.19 3.03
N VAL A 94 -22.38 -3.50 4.15
CA VAL A 94 -21.30 -2.87 4.93
C VAL A 94 -21.06 -3.67 6.21
N ASN A 95 -19.97 -4.44 6.21
CA ASN A 95 -19.50 -5.23 7.35
C ASN A 95 -18.77 -4.34 8.38
N ASN A 96 -19.51 -3.44 9.03
CA ASN A 96 -19.01 -2.48 10.03
C ASN A 96 -19.05 -3.04 11.47
N ALA A 97 -19.89 -4.04 11.77
CA ALA A 97 -20.03 -4.57 13.13
C ALA A 97 -18.71 -5.11 13.69
N ALA A 98 -18.35 -4.65 14.89
CA ALA A 98 -17.13 -5.07 15.59
C ALA A 98 -17.36 -5.16 17.10
N VAL A 99 -16.71 -6.12 17.73
CA VAL A 99 -16.58 -6.21 19.20
C VAL A 99 -15.31 -5.46 19.60
N GLY A 100 -15.39 -4.62 20.63
CA GLY A 100 -14.21 -3.93 21.16
C GLY A 100 -13.30 -4.91 21.90
N ALA A 101 -12.05 -5.04 21.46
CA ALA A 101 -11.03 -5.85 22.14
C ALA A 101 -10.52 -5.11 23.38
N VAL A 102 -11.16 -5.37 24.54
CA VAL A 102 -10.68 -4.89 25.84
C VAL A 102 -9.74 -5.96 26.42
N GLU A 103 -8.49 -5.96 25.99
CA GLU A 103 -7.43 -6.83 26.51
C GLU A 103 -6.98 -6.36 27.91
N TYR A 104 -7.80 -6.67 28.93
CA TYR A 104 -7.45 -6.49 30.35
C TYR A 104 -6.36 -7.49 30.74
N GLY A 105 -5.10 -7.06 30.76
CA GLY A 105 -4.01 -7.96 31.14
C GLY A 105 -2.58 -7.42 31.05
N GLN A 106 -2.30 -6.21 31.53
CA GLN A 106 -0.91 -5.71 31.66
C GLN A 106 -0.64 -4.96 32.97
N ASP A 107 0.65 -4.94 33.32
CA ASP A 107 1.22 -4.24 34.47
C ASP A 107 1.19 -2.71 34.26
N PRO A 108 0.74 -1.89 35.23
CA PRO A 108 0.77 -0.43 35.12
C PRO A 108 2.17 0.19 34.95
N ALA A 109 3.25 -0.60 35.03
CA ALA A 109 4.61 -0.18 34.67
C ALA A 109 4.90 -0.16 33.15
N ASP A 110 4.15 -0.86 32.29
CA ASP A 110 4.37 -0.89 30.83
C ASP A 110 3.77 0.38 30.19
N SER A 111 4.52 1.49 30.26
CA SER A 111 4.00 2.83 30.00
C SER A 111 3.80 3.14 28.50
N SER A 112 2.55 3.00 28.06
CA SER A 112 2.00 3.33 26.72
C SER A 112 2.45 2.43 25.56
N PRO A 113 1.51 1.86 24.78
CA PRO A 113 1.85 1.17 23.54
C PRO A 113 2.43 2.17 22.53
N THR A 114 3.61 1.87 21.98
CA THR A 114 4.24 2.75 21.01
C THR A 114 3.50 2.67 19.68
N ARG A 115 3.56 3.75 18.89
CA ARG A 115 2.83 3.87 17.61
C ARG A 115 3.42 3.01 16.47
N GLU A 116 4.37 2.14 16.80
CA GLU A 116 5.33 1.47 15.91
C GLU A 116 5.22 -0.07 15.98
N GLU A 117 4.24 -0.59 16.72
CA GLU A 117 4.03 -2.02 16.93
C GLU A 117 3.53 -2.76 15.68
N LYS A 118 4.40 -3.63 15.15
CA LYS A 118 4.18 -4.43 13.94
C LYS A 118 2.91 -5.29 14.00
N LEU A 119 2.22 -5.39 12.85
CA LEU A 119 0.93 -6.07 12.69
C LEU A 119 0.99 -7.60 12.75
N ILE A 120 2.12 -8.20 12.33
CA ILE A 120 2.53 -9.60 12.47
C ILE A 120 4.08 -9.58 12.44
N ASN A 121 4.76 -10.47 13.17
CA ASN A 121 6.23 -10.62 13.13
C ASN A 121 6.71 -11.93 12.46
N ASN A 122 5.80 -12.86 12.16
CA ASN A 122 6.07 -14.01 11.29
C ASN A 122 6.04 -13.57 9.81
N GLU A 123 7.17 -13.65 9.10
CA GLU A 123 7.28 -13.25 7.68
C GLU A 123 6.73 -14.30 6.71
N GLU A 124 6.76 -15.59 7.06
CA GLU A 124 6.19 -16.68 6.24
C GLU A 124 4.66 -16.53 6.17
N LEU A 125 4.04 -16.28 7.34
CA LEU A 125 2.60 -16.02 7.43
C LEU A 125 2.18 -14.73 6.69
N LYS A 126 3.04 -13.70 6.63
CA LYS A 126 2.78 -12.52 5.79
C LYS A 126 2.81 -12.86 4.31
N GLN A 127 3.73 -13.70 3.86
CA GLN A 127 3.80 -14.11 2.45
C GLN A 127 2.57 -14.94 2.08
N GLU A 128 2.20 -15.90 2.93
CA GLU A 128 1.00 -16.73 2.78
C GLU A 128 -0.29 -15.91 2.71
N LEU A 129 -0.52 -14.98 3.66
CA LEU A 129 -1.70 -14.11 3.65
C LEU A 129 -1.71 -13.09 2.49
N ASN A 130 -0.58 -12.90 1.80
CA ASN A 130 -0.49 -12.05 0.61
C ASN A 130 -0.72 -12.82 -0.71
N ASP A 131 -0.62 -14.14 -0.74
CA ASP A 131 -0.75 -15.00 -1.94
C ASP A 131 -2.22 -15.25 -2.34
N VAL A 132 -2.82 -14.29 -3.06
CA VAL A 132 -4.25 -14.35 -3.48
C VAL A 132 -4.58 -15.59 -4.30
N GLU A 133 -3.63 -16.09 -5.09
CA GLU A 133 -3.86 -17.24 -5.98
C GLU A 133 -4.00 -18.56 -5.21
N LYS A 134 -3.27 -18.70 -4.09
CA LYS A 134 -3.21 -19.97 -3.33
C LYS A 134 -4.01 -19.94 -2.03
N LEU A 135 -4.20 -18.78 -1.40
CA LEU A 135 -4.92 -18.69 -0.13
C LEU A 135 -6.41 -19.08 -0.28
N THR A 136 -6.88 -19.99 0.57
CA THR A 136 -8.27 -20.49 0.59
C THR A 136 -8.96 -20.13 1.92
N GLU A 137 -10.28 -20.33 1.98
CA GLU A 137 -11.05 -20.07 3.21
C GLU A 137 -10.63 -21.04 4.33
N GLU A 138 -10.45 -22.33 4.00
CA GLU A 138 -10.02 -23.36 4.96
C GLU A 138 -8.64 -23.07 5.54
N ARG A 139 -7.70 -22.61 4.71
CA ARG A 139 -6.36 -22.24 5.18
C ARG A 139 -6.38 -20.99 6.05
N LEU A 140 -7.32 -20.07 5.81
CA LEU A 140 -7.52 -18.88 6.64
C LEU A 140 -8.13 -19.23 8.00
N ASP A 141 -9.02 -20.22 8.05
CA ASP A 141 -9.55 -20.80 9.30
C ASP A 141 -8.44 -21.53 10.08
N GLU A 142 -7.57 -22.33 9.43
CA GLU A 142 -6.40 -22.94 10.10
C GLU A 142 -5.47 -21.90 10.75
N VAL A 143 -5.27 -20.75 10.09
CA VAL A 143 -4.49 -19.61 10.63
C VAL A 143 -5.17 -19.00 11.85
N LEU A 144 -6.51 -18.86 11.83
CA LEU A 144 -7.28 -18.38 12.98
C LEU A 144 -7.26 -19.37 14.15
N ASP A 145 -7.43 -20.67 13.90
CA ASP A 145 -7.38 -21.71 14.94
C ASP A 145 -5.98 -21.83 15.56
N THR A 146 -4.92 -21.67 14.76
CA THR A 146 -3.54 -21.59 15.24
C THR A 146 -3.37 -20.39 16.17
N PHE A 147 -3.79 -19.18 15.74
CA PHE A 147 -3.77 -18.00 16.60
C PHE A 147 -4.58 -18.19 17.89
N LEU A 148 -5.78 -18.76 17.80
CA LEU A 148 -6.63 -19.02 18.96
C LEU A 148 -6.07 -20.10 19.89
N SER A 149 -5.22 -21.00 19.40
CA SER A 149 -4.46 -21.94 20.23
C SER A 149 -3.33 -21.22 20.96
N ASP A 150 -2.47 -20.50 20.23
CA ASP A 150 -1.31 -19.77 20.78
C ASP A 150 -1.74 -18.70 21.79
N PHE A 151 -2.87 -18.02 21.54
CA PHE A 151 -3.47 -17.05 22.46
C PHE A 151 -3.97 -17.68 23.76
N LYS A 152 -4.56 -18.89 23.71
CA LYS A 152 -4.96 -19.64 24.91
C LYS A 152 -3.77 -20.21 25.67
N ALA A 153 -2.68 -20.54 24.97
CA ALA A 153 -1.42 -21.01 25.56
C ALA A 153 -0.57 -19.89 26.18
N GLY A 154 -0.83 -18.62 25.80
CA GLY A 154 0.00 -17.47 26.19
C GLY A 154 1.28 -17.33 25.35
N GLU A 155 1.39 -18.05 24.23
CA GLU A 155 2.58 -18.07 23.37
C GLU A 155 2.61 -16.96 22.29
N VAL A 156 1.61 -16.06 22.29
CA VAL A 156 1.37 -14.96 21.34
C VAL A 156 2.67 -14.33 20.80
N GLU A 157 3.47 -13.72 21.66
CA GLU A 157 4.70 -13.02 21.26
C GLU A 157 5.80 -13.98 20.79
N ALA A 158 5.95 -15.14 21.44
CA ALA A 158 6.94 -16.16 21.10
C ALA A 158 6.68 -16.81 19.73
N ARG A 159 5.42 -16.79 19.26
CA ARG A 159 4.97 -17.29 17.95
C ARG A 159 4.94 -16.20 16.87
N GLY A 160 5.30 -14.96 17.22
CA GLY A 160 5.35 -13.84 16.29
C GLY A 160 4.00 -13.16 16.03
N TRP A 161 2.97 -13.44 16.84
CA TRP A 161 1.72 -12.68 16.86
C TRP A 161 1.91 -11.33 17.59
N PRO A 162 1.01 -10.34 17.41
CA PRO A 162 1.15 -9.03 18.06
C PRO A 162 0.92 -9.11 19.57
N LYS A 163 1.76 -8.45 20.38
CA LYS A 163 1.62 -8.41 21.84
C LYS A 163 0.39 -7.63 22.33
N TYR A 164 0.02 -6.53 21.67
CA TYR A 164 -1.09 -5.65 22.09
C TYR A 164 -2.17 -5.54 21.01
N PHE A 165 -3.43 -5.54 21.43
CA PHE A 165 -4.62 -5.60 20.57
C PHE A 165 -4.58 -6.80 19.62
N SER A 166 -4.07 -7.93 20.11
CA SER A 166 -3.66 -9.09 19.32
C SER A 166 -4.81 -9.66 18.50
N ALA A 167 -5.94 -9.96 19.17
CA ALA A 167 -7.12 -10.51 18.50
C ALA A 167 -7.73 -9.53 17.49
N TYR A 168 -7.63 -8.23 17.74
CA TYR A 168 -8.10 -7.19 16.81
C TYR A 168 -7.20 -7.05 15.59
N LYS A 169 -5.87 -6.97 15.78
CA LYS A 169 -4.87 -6.87 14.70
C LYS A 169 -4.97 -8.09 13.78
N VAL A 170 -4.96 -9.31 14.34
CA VAL A 170 -5.13 -10.56 13.56
C VAL A 170 -6.47 -10.55 12.82
N SER A 171 -7.59 -10.33 13.51
CA SER A 171 -8.92 -10.28 12.88
C SER A 171 -9.00 -9.30 11.69
N LYS A 172 -8.34 -8.13 11.77
CA LYS A 172 -8.31 -7.15 10.69
C LYS A 172 -7.42 -7.56 9.52
N VAL A 173 -6.25 -8.17 9.76
CA VAL A 173 -5.41 -8.72 8.69
C VAL A 173 -6.12 -9.90 8.00
N THR A 174 -6.72 -10.81 8.76
CA THR A 174 -7.54 -11.91 8.26
C THR A 174 -8.71 -11.42 7.39
N MET A 175 -9.43 -10.36 7.81
CA MET A 175 -10.51 -9.76 6.99
C MET A 175 -10.01 -9.19 5.64
N ASN A 176 -8.83 -8.56 5.62
CA ASN A 176 -8.21 -8.09 4.37
C ASN A 176 -7.90 -9.26 3.43
N ALA A 177 -7.38 -10.37 3.96
CA ALA A 177 -7.11 -11.58 3.19
C ALA A 177 -8.41 -12.24 2.68
N TYR A 178 -9.42 -12.38 3.55
CA TYR A 178 -10.73 -12.93 3.20
C TYR A 178 -11.44 -12.14 2.09
N THR A 179 -11.33 -10.81 2.12
CA THR A 179 -11.84 -9.92 1.05
C THR A 179 -11.24 -10.25 -0.32
N ARG A 180 -9.95 -10.60 -0.38
CA ARG A 180 -9.26 -10.99 -1.62
C ARG A 180 -9.72 -12.37 -2.11
N ILE A 181 -10.00 -13.31 -1.19
CA ILE A 181 -10.61 -14.61 -1.52
C ILE A 181 -12.01 -14.41 -2.10
N LEU A 182 -12.89 -13.69 -1.40
CA LEU A 182 -14.26 -13.43 -1.85
C LEU A 182 -14.31 -12.71 -3.21
N ALA A 183 -13.48 -11.68 -3.42
CA ALA A 183 -13.41 -10.97 -4.71
C ALA A 183 -12.97 -11.88 -5.87
N ARG A 184 -12.14 -12.90 -5.60
CA ARG A 184 -11.71 -13.91 -6.57
C ARG A 184 -12.80 -14.96 -6.86
N MET A 185 -13.54 -15.39 -5.83
CA MET A 185 -14.65 -16.34 -5.99
C MET A 185 -15.90 -15.71 -6.63
N HIS A 186 -16.11 -14.41 -6.39
CA HIS A 186 -17.27 -13.64 -6.84
C HIS A 186 -16.86 -12.39 -7.65
N PRO A 187 -16.31 -12.56 -8.87
CA PRO A 187 -15.88 -11.45 -9.72
C PRO A 187 -17.04 -10.55 -10.20
N GLU A 188 -18.28 -10.99 -10.06
CA GLU A 188 -19.49 -10.17 -10.21
C GLU A 188 -19.60 -9.11 -9.10
N LEU A 189 -19.15 -9.43 -7.88
CA LEU A 189 -19.22 -8.56 -6.71
C LEU A 189 -18.01 -7.62 -6.59
N ARG A 190 -18.22 -6.48 -5.90
CA ARG A 190 -17.19 -5.48 -5.61
C ARG A 190 -16.82 -5.55 -4.12
N VAL A 191 -16.08 -6.59 -3.74
CA VAL A 191 -15.75 -6.90 -2.34
C VAL A 191 -14.44 -6.21 -1.99
N ASN A 192 -14.47 -5.22 -1.09
CA ASN A 192 -13.31 -4.38 -0.75
C ASN A 192 -13.26 -4.09 0.75
N CYS A 193 -12.06 -3.83 1.29
CA CYS A 193 -11.87 -3.33 2.64
C CYS A 193 -11.74 -1.80 2.64
N ALA A 194 -12.45 -1.11 3.54
CA ALA A 194 -12.34 0.33 3.73
C ALA A 194 -11.77 0.66 5.11
N HIS A 195 -10.64 1.37 5.15
CA HIS A 195 -10.05 1.87 6.38
C HIS A 195 -10.55 3.30 6.67
N PRO A 196 -11.41 3.50 7.70
CA PRO A 196 -12.02 4.81 7.97
C PRO A 196 -11.01 5.83 8.53
N GLY A 197 -9.81 5.42 8.93
CA GLY A 197 -8.86 6.25 9.67
C GLY A 197 -9.11 6.16 11.19
N TYR A 198 -8.44 7.02 11.96
CA TYR A 198 -8.52 7.00 13.42
C TYR A 198 -9.67 7.89 13.92
N VAL A 199 -10.87 7.31 13.92
CA VAL A 199 -12.15 8.02 14.17
C VAL A 199 -12.49 8.12 15.66
N SER A 200 -13.00 9.27 16.08
CA SER A 200 -13.42 9.55 17.45
C SER A 200 -14.81 8.94 17.73
N THR A 201 -14.84 7.94 18.62
CA THR A 201 -16.04 7.15 18.99
C THR A 201 -15.92 6.60 20.40
N ASP A 202 -16.98 5.97 20.94
CA ASP A 202 -16.91 5.20 22.20
C ASP A 202 -15.77 4.15 22.20
N MET A 203 -15.49 3.53 21.04
CA MET A 203 -14.51 2.44 20.91
C MET A 203 -13.07 2.96 21.01
N THR A 204 -12.83 4.19 20.58
CA THR A 204 -11.57 4.91 20.72
C THR A 204 -11.55 5.83 21.93
N ILE A 205 -12.53 5.71 22.85
CA ILE A 205 -12.66 6.58 24.04
C ILE A 205 -12.59 8.09 23.67
N GLN A 206 -13.19 8.43 22.53
CA GLN A 206 -13.20 9.79 21.94
C GLN A 206 -11.82 10.41 21.66
N SER A 207 -10.74 9.62 21.55
CA SER A 207 -9.38 10.11 21.27
C SER A 207 -9.00 10.14 19.77
N GLY A 208 -9.94 9.83 18.88
CA GLY A 208 -9.72 9.85 17.43
C GLY A 208 -9.50 11.26 16.87
N ILE A 209 -8.72 11.35 15.80
CA ILE A 209 -8.43 12.63 15.11
C ILE A 209 -9.46 12.99 14.03
N LEU A 210 -10.25 12.02 13.57
CA LEU A 210 -11.35 12.22 12.61
C LEU A 210 -12.71 12.17 13.32
N THR A 211 -13.65 12.97 12.84
CA THR A 211 -15.06 12.84 13.21
C THR A 211 -15.68 11.56 12.64
N PRO A 212 -16.81 11.08 13.21
CA PRO A 212 -17.61 10.04 12.58
C PRO A 212 -18.02 10.33 11.13
N GLU A 213 -18.24 11.60 10.77
CA GLU A 213 -18.68 12.03 9.43
C GLU A 213 -17.57 11.83 8.38
N GLU A 214 -16.35 12.25 8.70
CA GLU A 214 -15.17 11.99 7.86
C GLU A 214 -14.87 10.48 7.74
N GLY A 215 -14.94 9.76 8.86
CA GLY A 215 -14.75 8.31 8.91
C GLY A 215 -15.81 7.53 8.11
N GLY A 216 -17.07 7.96 8.20
CA GLY A 216 -18.20 7.39 7.46
C GLY A 216 -18.08 7.65 5.96
N SER A 217 -17.72 8.88 5.57
CA SER A 217 -17.56 9.28 4.16
C SER A 217 -16.58 8.39 3.39
N ARG A 218 -15.47 8.01 4.05
CA ARG A 218 -14.46 7.08 3.50
C ARG A 218 -15.03 5.69 3.22
N VAL A 219 -15.86 5.17 4.12
CA VAL A 219 -16.54 3.87 3.95
C VAL A 219 -17.64 3.96 2.88
N VAL A 220 -18.40 5.05 2.88
CA VAL A 220 -19.46 5.32 1.89
C VAL A 220 -18.89 5.43 0.49
N ARG A 221 -17.75 6.10 0.30
CA ARG A 221 -17.08 6.20 -1.01
C ARG A 221 -16.76 4.82 -1.61
N VAL A 222 -16.32 3.87 -0.79
CA VAL A 222 -16.07 2.47 -1.22
C VAL A 222 -17.38 1.71 -1.46
N ALA A 223 -18.37 1.89 -0.57
CA ALA A 223 -19.69 1.26 -0.72
C ALA A 223 -20.51 1.79 -1.92
N LEU A 224 -20.13 2.95 -2.49
CA LEU A 224 -20.75 3.58 -3.65
C LEU A 224 -19.92 3.48 -4.93
N LEU A 225 -18.87 2.63 -4.96
CA LEU A 225 -18.13 2.32 -6.19
C LEU A 225 -19.08 1.89 -7.33
N PRO A 226 -18.78 2.27 -8.58
CA PRO A 226 -19.63 1.93 -9.72
C PRO A 226 -19.60 0.43 -10.02
N GLU A 227 -20.65 -0.03 -10.72
CA GLU A 227 -20.63 -1.34 -11.38
C GLU A 227 -19.42 -1.41 -12.34
N GLY A 228 -18.65 -2.50 -12.26
CA GLY A 228 -17.36 -2.63 -12.94
C GLY A 228 -16.16 -2.01 -12.23
N GLY A 229 -16.33 -1.35 -11.08
CA GLY A 229 -15.25 -0.76 -10.27
C GLY A 229 -14.30 -1.78 -9.62
N ILE A 230 -13.36 -1.29 -8.80
CA ILE A 230 -12.33 -2.10 -8.14
C ILE A 230 -12.95 -3.19 -7.23
N THR A 231 -12.30 -4.36 -7.14
CA THR A 231 -12.66 -5.48 -6.25
C THR A 231 -11.38 -6.16 -5.73
N GLY A 232 -11.43 -6.69 -4.51
CA GLY A 232 -10.30 -7.31 -3.83
C GLY A 232 -9.31 -6.34 -3.17
N ALA A 233 -9.57 -5.03 -3.19
CA ALA A 233 -8.62 -4.01 -2.75
C ALA A 233 -8.82 -3.55 -1.30
N PHE A 234 -7.79 -2.90 -0.77
CA PHE A 234 -7.80 -2.20 0.51
C PHE A 234 -7.75 -0.69 0.26
N PHE A 235 -8.71 0.05 0.80
CA PHE A 235 -8.84 1.48 0.64
C PHE A 235 -8.38 2.22 1.90
N ALA A 236 -7.46 3.17 1.74
CA ALA A 236 -7.01 4.08 2.80
C ALA A 236 -7.43 5.51 2.45
N ASP A 237 -7.96 6.24 3.44
CA ASP A 237 -8.47 7.62 3.28
C ASP A 237 -9.57 7.81 2.20
N GLY A 238 -10.08 6.73 1.62
CA GLY A 238 -11.07 6.72 0.53
C GLY A 238 -10.48 6.48 -0.87
N GLU A 239 -9.16 6.35 -0.99
CA GLU A 239 -8.44 5.95 -2.21
C GLU A 239 -8.00 4.49 -2.12
N GLU A 240 -7.74 3.84 -3.26
CA GLU A 240 -7.10 2.52 -3.29
C GLU A 240 -5.63 2.64 -2.81
N ALA A 241 -5.25 1.80 -1.84
CA ALA A 241 -3.89 1.77 -1.33
C ALA A 241 -3.06 0.72 -2.07
N SER A 242 -2.20 1.15 -2.99
CA SER A 242 -1.24 0.25 -3.63
C SER A 242 -0.16 -0.20 -2.63
N PHE A 243 0.09 -1.50 -2.62
CA PHE A 243 1.20 -2.13 -1.90
C PHE A 243 2.53 -2.01 -2.66
N GLU A 244 2.51 -1.57 -3.92
CA GLU A 244 3.72 -1.28 -4.70
C GLU A 244 4.30 0.07 -4.26
N VAL A 245 5.58 0.06 -3.85
CA VAL A 245 6.26 1.26 -3.34
C VAL A 245 7.57 1.50 -4.07
N ALA A 246 7.63 2.61 -4.80
CA ALA A 246 8.82 3.01 -5.55
C ALA A 246 9.57 4.14 -4.85
N VAL A 247 10.84 3.90 -4.50
CA VAL A 247 11.76 4.96 -4.04
C VAL A 247 12.41 5.63 -5.25
N VAL A 248 12.24 6.95 -5.37
CA VAL A 248 12.84 7.73 -6.46
C VAL A 248 13.93 8.64 -5.90
N THR A 249 15.18 8.18 -6.01
CA THR A 249 16.36 8.90 -5.52
C THR A 249 16.64 10.16 -6.34
N GLY A 250 16.66 11.33 -5.71
CA GLY A 250 16.78 12.62 -6.41
C GLY A 250 15.46 13.07 -7.06
N GLY A 251 14.32 12.58 -6.55
CA GLY A 251 12.99 12.81 -7.11
C GLY A 251 12.47 14.25 -7.05
N ASN A 252 13.23 15.22 -6.51
CA ASN A 252 12.72 16.58 -6.29
C ASN A 252 12.81 17.52 -7.49
N LYS A 253 13.44 17.14 -8.61
CA LYS A 253 13.43 17.91 -9.87
C LYS A 253 13.73 17.07 -11.12
N GLY A 254 13.46 17.63 -12.29
CA GLY A 254 13.80 17.05 -13.60
C GLY A 254 13.23 15.64 -13.79
N ILE A 255 14.03 14.73 -14.34
CA ILE A 255 13.63 13.33 -14.59
C ILE A 255 13.15 12.64 -13.32
N GLY A 256 13.75 12.92 -12.16
CA GLY A 256 13.32 12.32 -10.89
C GLY A 256 11.88 12.69 -10.54
N LEU A 257 11.55 13.98 -10.61
CA LEU A 257 10.19 14.48 -10.34
C LEU A 257 9.17 13.97 -11.34
N GLU A 258 9.60 13.82 -12.59
CA GLU A 258 8.79 13.23 -13.66
C GLU A 258 8.50 11.75 -13.40
N VAL A 259 9.51 10.95 -13.04
CA VAL A 259 9.35 9.54 -12.65
C VAL A 259 8.42 9.43 -11.44
N CYS A 260 8.55 10.32 -10.44
CA CYS A 260 7.61 10.38 -9.32
C CYS A 260 6.16 10.58 -9.80
N ARG A 261 5.90 11.57 -10.66
CA ARG A 261 4.55 11.80 -11.20
C ARG A 261 4.06 10.61 -12.01
N GLN A 262 4.87 10.04 -12.89
CA GLN A 262 4.41 8.98 -13.78
C GLN A 262 4.11 7.68 -13.04
N LEU A 263 4.92 7.28 -12.04
CA LEU A 263 4.63 6.12 -11.19
C LEU A 263 3.35 6.35 -10.35
N ALA A 264 3.23 7.52 -9.72
CA ALA A 264 2.03 7.93 -9.00
C ALA A 264 0.76 7.96 -9.89
N SER A 265 0.89 8.41 -11.14
CA SER A 265 -0.22 8.40 -12.11
C SER A 265 -0.65 6.99 -12.54
N ASN A 266 0.12 5.95 -12.19
CA ASN A 266 -0.25 4.54 -12.33
C ASN A 266 -0.64 3.88 -10.99
N GLY A 267 -0.85 4.66 -9.92
CA GLY A 267 -1.31 4.19 -8.61
C GLY A 267 -0.21 3.74 -7.64
N ILE A 268 1.06 3.74 -8.05
CA ILE A 268 2.19 3.31 -7.20
C ILE A 268 2.45 4.34 -6.10
N THR A 269 2.63 3.89 -4.86
CA THR A 269 3.03 4.77 -3.75
C THR A 269 4.49 5.19 -3.96
N VAL A 270 4.77 6.50 -4.08
CA VAL A 270 6.11 6.98 -4.41
C VAL A 270 6.77 7.60 -3.19
N VAL A 271 7.92 7.07 -2.78
CA VAL A 271 8.82 7.72 -1.81
C VAL A 271 9.83 8.57 -2.57
N LEU A 272 9.49 9.85 -2.72
CA LEU A 272 10.33 10.88 -3.35
C LEU A 272 11.45 11.24 -2.37
N THR A 273 12.72 11.06 -2.76
CA THR A 273 13.84 11.39 -1.88
C THR A 273 14.81 12.42 -2.44
N ALA A 274 15.33 13.26 -1.55
CA ALA A 274 16.30 14.30 -1.85
C ALA A 274 17.13 14.66 -0.61
N ARG A 275 18.28 15.31 -0.82
CA ARG A 275 19.16 15.78 0.26
C ARG A 275 18.60 17.00 0.99
N ASP A 276 18.01 17.91 0.21
CA ASP A 276 17.43 19.18 0.66
C ASP A 276 15.95 18.94 0.98
N GLU A 277 15.61 19.02 2.27
CA GLU A 277 14.27 18.76 2.80
C GLU A 277 13.23 19.74 2.28
N ALA A 278 13.54 21.04 2.25
CA ALA A 278 12.61 22.07 1.77
C ALA A 278 12.26 21.88 0.29
N ARG A 279 13.26 21.56 -0.54
CA ARG A 279 13.04 21.24 -1.97
C ARG A 279 12.35 19.89 -2.17
N GLY A 280 12.53 18.95 -1.26
CA GLY A 280 11.82 17.67 -1.25
C GLY A 280 10.34 17.81 -0.91
N ALA A 281 10.03 18.54 0.15
CA ALA A 281 8.67 18.84 0.58
C ALA A 281 7.90 19.63 -0.50
N ALA A 282 8.47 20.72 -1.03
CA ALA A 282 7.85 21.51 -2.09
C ALA A 282 7.66 20.73 -3.41
N ALA A 283 8.49 19.72 -3.67
CA ALA A 283 8.32 18.81 -4.80
C ALA A 283 7.14 17.84 -4.61
N VAL A 284 6.90 17.37 -3.38
CA VAL A 284 5.73 16.55 -3.03
C VAL A 284 4.46 17.40 -3.03
N GLU A 285 4.49 18.59 -2.42
CA GLU A 285 3.37 19.53 -2.39
C GLU A 285 2.82 19.80 -3.80
N LYS A 286 3.70 20.11 -4.77
CA LYS A 286 3.34 20.31 -6.18
C LYS A 286 2.71 19.07 -6.85
N LEU A 287 3.07 17.85 -6.43
CA LEU A 287 2.47 16.62 -6.94
C LEU A 287 1.09 16.37 -6.30
N THR A 288 0.94 16.66 -5.01
CA THR A 288 -0.35 16.65 -4.31
C THR A 288 -1.33 17.67 -4.89
N GLU A 289 -0.88 18.90 -5.20
CA GLU A 289 -1.66 19.92 -5.94
C GLU A 289 -2.10 19.41 -7.32
N SER A 290 -1.32 18.53 -7.94
CA SER A 290 -1.63 17.88 -9.22
C SER A 290 -2.56 16.65 -9.07
N GLY A 291 -3.09 16.39 -7.87
CA GLY A 291 -4.01 15.28 -7.57
C GLY A 291 -3.34 13.97 -7.13
N LEU A 292 -2.02 13.95 -6.89
CA LEU A 292 -1.26 12.72 -6.61
C LEU A 292 -0.85 12.63 -5.13
N SER A 293 -1.81 12.22 -4.30
CA SER A 293 -1.73 12.21 -2.83
C SER A 293 -0.83 11.13 -2.22
N HIS A 294 -0.50 10.07 -2.96
CA HIS A 294 0.34 8.94 -2.52
C HIS A 294 1.85 9.15 -2.82
N VAL A 295 2.28 10.40 -3.02
CA VAL A 295 3.71 10.76 -3.06
C VAL A 295 4.14 11.27 -1.68
N ILE A 296 5.22 10.71 -1.14
CA ILE A 296 5.68 10.93 0.23
C ILE A 296 7.15 11.33 0.20
N PHE A 297 7.53 12.37 0.95
CA PHE A 297 8.94 12.75 1.07
C PHE A 297 9.69 11.90 2.10
N HIS A 298 10.95 11.56 1.80
CA HIS A 298 11.93 11.16 2.81
C HIS A 298 13.31 11.73 2.46
N GLN A 299 14.04 12.27 3.45
CA GLN A 299 15.39 12.78 3.18
C GLN A 299 16.35 11.65 2.83
N LEU A 300 17.20 11.85 1.82
CA LEU A 300 18.25 10.89 1.47
C LEU A 300 19.52 11.60 0.97
N GLU A 301 20.61 11.41 1.70
CA GLU A 301 21.96 11.55 1.17
C GLU A 301 22.53 10.16 0.86
N VAL A 302 22.63 9.82 -0.43
CA VAL A 302 23.09 8.51 -0.93
C VAL A 302 24.56 8.17 -0.62
N THR A 303 25.28 9.09 0.01
CA THR A 303 26.66 8.91 0.50
C THR A 303 26.75 8.81 2.03
N ASP A 304 25.65 9.00 2.76
CA ASP A 304 25.57 8.75 4.21
C ASP A 304 24.92 7.39 4.46
N ALA A 305 25.73 6.43 4.93
CA ALA A 305 25.25 5.11 5.33
C ALA A 305 24.16 5.15 6.41
N GLN A 306 24.16 6.17 7.29
CA GLN A 306 23.09 6.36 8.26
C GLN A 306 21.82 6.90 7.59
N SER A 307 21.90 7.75 6.56
CA SER A 307 20.74 8.20 5.79
C SER A 307 20.11 7.08 4.99
N ILE A 308 20.93 6.18 4.44
CA ILE A 308 20.48 4.95 3.79
C ILE A 308 19.80 4.04 4.83
N ALA A 309 20.39 3.86 6.02
CA ALA A 309 19.80 3.07 7.09
C ALA A 309 18.47 3.65 7.62
N ARG A 310 18.37 4.99 7.79
CA ARG A 310 17.13 5.69 8.16
C ARG A 310 16.03 5.43 7.14
N LEU A 311 16.33 5.59 5.85
CA LEU A 311 15.40 5.31 4.76
C LEU A 311 15.01 3.81 4.72
N ALA A 312 15.97 2.89 4.85
CA ALA A 312 15.69 1.46 4.87
C ALA A 312 14.82 1.03 6.06
N GLY A 313 15.01 1.65 7.23
CA GLY A 313 14.13 1.50 8.40
C GLY A 313 12.70 1.96 8.09
N PHE A 314 12.55 3.22 7.72
CA PHE A 314 11.27 3.83 7.32
C PHE A 314 10.49 3.00 6.30
N LEU A 315 11.17 2.48 5.27
CA LEU A 315 10.53 1.65 4.24
C LEU A 315 10.13 0.27 4.77
N LYS A 316 11.00 -0.39 5.53
CA LYS A 316 10.73 -1.70 6.15
C LYS A 316 9.63 -1.64 7.21
N GLU A 317 9.49 -0.51 7.88
CA GLU A 317 8.46 -0.26 8.91
C GLU A 317 7.11 0.11 8.29
N ARG A 318 7.12 0.89 7.20
CA ARG A 318 5.90 1.48 6.62
C ARG A 318 5.33 0.73 5.42
N PHE A 319 6.15 -0.03 4.68
CA PHE A 319 5.80 -0.56 3.36
C PHE A 319 6.27 -1.98 3.06
N GLY A 320 7.51 -2.35 3.40
CA GLY A 320 8.10 -3.64 3.03
C GLY A 320 9.43 -3.51 2.27
N LYS A 321 9.68 -4.45 1.34
CA LYS A 321 10.97 -4.64 0.63
C LYS A 321 11.18 -3.60 -0.51
N LEU A 322 12.42 -3.43 -0.99
CA LEU A 322 12.84 -2.38 -1.95
C LEU A 322 14.02 -2.83 -2.86
N ASP A 323 14.18 -2.21 -4.05
CA ASP A 323 15.11 -2.58 -5.15
C ASP A 323 15.80 -1.40 -5.94
N ILE A 324 16.74 -1.76 -6.85
CA ILE A 324 17.28 -1.05 -8.08
C ILE A 324 18.54 -0.11 -8.01
N LEU A 325 19.49 -0.18 -9.01
CA LEU A 325 20.46 0.88 -9.48
C LEU A 325 21.23 0.61 -10.83
N LEU A 326 22.32 1.34 -11.25
CA LEU A 326 22.65 1.77 -12.67
C LEU A 326 24.14 2.06 -13.24
N PHE A 327 24.66 1.39 -14.33
CA PHE A 327 25.76 1.66 -15.42
C PHE A 327 27.22 0.98 -15.59
N ARG A 328 28.08 1.32 -16.64
CA ARG A 328 29.37 0.63 -17.18
C ARG A 328 30.64 1.52 -17.63
N ASN A 329 31.88 0.95 -17.82
CA ASN A 329 33.19 1.49 -18.42
C ASN A 329 34.07 0.37 -19.10
N GLU A 330 35.11 0.64 -19.95
CA GLU A 330 35.79 -0.21 -21.01
C GLU A 330 36.80 -1.36 -20.70
N GLN A 331 38.07 -1.17 -20.28
CA GLN A 331 38.89 -2.38 -19.98
C GLN A 331 38.34 -3.11 -18.73
N LEU A 332 37.82 -2.32 -17.80
CA LEU A 332 36.89 -2.78 -16.78
C LEU A 332 35.64 -3.48 -17.35
N LYS A 333 35.17 -3.21 -18.57
CA LYS A 333 33.93 -3.78 -19.15
C LYS A 333 34.03 -5.27 -19.32
N GLN A 334 35.25 -5.82 -19.44
CA GLN A 334 35.47 -7.26 -19.47
C GLN A 334 35.35 -7.85 -18.06
N GLU A 335 35.99 -7.27 -17.03
CA GLU A 335 35.81 -7.71 -15.62
C GLU A 335 34.36 -7.49 -15.14
N LEU A 336 33.81 -6.29 -15.33
CA LEU A 336 32.43 -5.91 -15.03
C LEU A 336 31.40 -6.69 -15.88
N ASN A 337 31.79 -7.36 -16.97
CA ASN A 337 30.90 -8.26 -17.71
C ASN A 337 30.82 -9.66 -17.12
N ASP A 338 31.82 -10.12 -16.38
CA ASP A 338 31.91 -11.49 -15.85
C ASP A 338 30.88 -11.72 -14.72
N VAL A 339 29.66 -12.08 -15.12
CA VAL A 339 28.51 -12.34 -14.23
C VAL A 339 28.85 -13.38 -13.16
N GLU A 340 29.72 -14.34 -13.48
CA GLU A 340 30.01 -15.46 -12.60
C GLU A 340 31.08 -15.13 -11.55
N LYS A 341 32.06 -14.28 -11.88
CA LYS A 341 33.22 -14.03 -11.00
C LYS A 341 33.22 -12.67 -10.28
N LEU A 342 32.48 -11.67 -10.76
CA LEU A 342 32.50 -10.34 -10.14
C LEU A 342 31.90 -10.37 -8.72
N THR A 343 32.50 -9.62 -7.79
CA THR A 343 32.07 -9.51 -6.38
C THR A 343 32.07 -8.05 -5.91
N GLU A 344 31.43 -7.77 -4.77
CA GLU A 344 31.35 -6.41 -4.20
C GLU A 344 32.72 -5.88 -3.77
N GLY A 345 33.50 -6.67 -3.02
CA GLY A 345 34.86 -6.26 -2.64
C GLY A 345 35.76 -5.97 -3.85
N ARG A 346 35.62 -6.74 -4.95
CA ARG A 346 36.34 -6.46 -6.21
C ARG A 346 35.83 -5.20 -6.91
N LEU A 347 34.56 -4.86 -6.74
CA LEU A 347 33.97 -3.63 -7.26
C LEU A 347 34.47 -2.40 -6.49
N ASP A 348 34.60 -2.52 -5.16
CA ASP A 348 35.17 -1.49 -4.29
C ASP A 348 36.66 -1.27 -4.57
N GLU A 349 37.44 -2.35 -4.77
CA GLU A 349 38.83 -2.28 -5.25
C GLU A 349 38.95 -1.49 -6.56
N LEU A 350 38.09 -1.79 -7.55
CA LEU A 350 38.09 -1.10 -8.84
C LEU A 350 37.70 0.38 -8.74
N LEU A 351 36.85 0.76 -7.78
CA LEU A 351 36.53 2.16 -7.48
C LEU A 351 37.69 2.87 -6.75
N ALA A 352 38.37 2.20 -5.83
CA ALA A 352 39.55 2.75 -5.16
C ALA A 352 40.70 3.00 -6.16
N MET A 353 41.00 2.02 -7.02
CA MET A 353 41.99 2.15 -8.09
C MET A 353 41.70 3.33 -9.03
N PHE A 354 40.42 3.58 -9.36
CA PHE A 354 40.05 4.75 -10.16
C PHE A 354 40.39 6.06 -9.45
N LEU A 355 40.09 6.18 -8.15
CA LEU A 355 40.36 7.40 -7.39
C LEU A 355 41.86 7.63 -7.25
N GLU A 356 42.65 6.58 -6.96
CA GLU A 356 44.11 6.64 -6.91
C GLU A 356 44.73 7.07 -8.25
N ASP A 357 44.35 6.43 -9.37
CA ASP A 357 44.82 6.78 -10.71
C ASP A 357 44.39 8.21 -11.13
N PHE A 358 43.22 8.67 -10.67
CA PHE A 358 42.69 10.02 -10.97
C PHE A 358 43.37 11.11 -10.15
N GLU A 359 43.63 10.89 -8.85
CA GLU A 359 44.38 11.82 -7.99
C GLU A 359 45.87 11.88 -8.36
N ALA A 360 46.46 10.77 -8.79
CA ALA A 360 47.83 10.72 -9.33
C ALA A 360 47.97 11.39 -10.71
N GLY A 361 46.86 11.65 -11.40
CA GLY A 361 46.86 12.14 -12.79
C GLY A 361 47.24 11.09 -13.84
N GLU A 362 47.35 9.81 -13.45
CA GLU A 362 47.66 8.69 -14.35
C GLU A 362 46.43 8.17 -15.11
N ALA A 363 45.22 8.62 -14.77
CA ALA A 363 43.95 8.12 -15.31
C ALA A 363 43.92 7.85 -16.82
N GLU A 364 44.42 8.78 -17.65
CA GLU A 364 44.47 8.61 -19.12
C GLU A 364 45.44 7.50 -19.54
N ALA A 365 46.64 7.46 -18.94
CA ALA A 365 47.66 6.45 -19.21
C ALA A 365 47.24 5.05 -18.72
N ARG A 366 46.35 5.00 -17.74
CA ARG A 366 45.75 3.79 -17.15
C ARG A 366 44.47 3.33 -17.87
N GLY A 367 44.02 4.06 -18.90
CA GLY A 367 42.87 3.70 -19.74
C GLY A 367 41.50 4.08 -19.18
N TRP A 368 41.44 4.95 -18.16
CA TRP A 368 40.18 5.48 -17.65
C TRP A 368 39.60 6.56 -18.59
N PRO A 369 38.27 6.70 -18.68
CA PRO A 369 37.64 7.64 -19.60
C PRO A 369 37.88 9.08 -19.12
N MET A 370 38.47 9.96 -19.93
CA MET A 370 38.78 11.33 -19.50
C MET A 370 37.57 12.27 -19.47
N TYR A 371 36.80 12.36 -20.56
CA TYR A 371 35.63 13.23 -20.61
C TYR A 371 34.48 12.69 -19.76
N PHE A 372 34.06 13.48 -18.75
CA PHE A 372 33.11 13.09 -17.70
C PHE A 372 33.56 11.84 -16.91
N SER A 373 34.87 11.74 -16.62
CA SER A 373 35.52 10.59 -15.99
C SER A 373 34.78 9.98 -14.79
N ALA A 374 34.73 10.70 -13.67
CA ALA A 374 34.08 10.22 -12.46
C ALA A 374 32.57 9.96 -12.63
N TYR A 375 31.89 10.67 -13.54
CA TYR A 375 30.50 10.34 -13.87
C TYR A 375 30.43 8.98 -14.57
N LYS A 376 31.24 8.74 -15.61
CA LYS A 376 31.29 7.45 -16.31
C LYS A 376 31.72 6.29 -15.40
N VAL A 377 32.62 6.51 -14.44
CA VAL A 377 33.11 5.44 -13.55
C VAL A 377 32.18 5.20 -12.33
N ALA A 378 31.61 6.24 -11.72
CA ALA A 378 30.55 6.07 -10.71
C ALA A 378 29.28 5.45 -11.33
N LYS A 379 29.07 5.69 -12.62
CA LYS A 379 28.14 4.92 -13.44
C LYS A 379 28.67 3.49 -13.63
N ALA A 380 29.95 3.29 -13.94
CA ALA A 380 30.54 1.97 -14.23
C ALA A 380 30.43 0.89 -13.16
N ALA A 381 30.57 1.24 -11.89
CA ALA A 381 30.41 0.23 -10.83
C ALA A 381 28.98 -0.35 -10.79
N MET A 382 28.00 0.40 -11.28
CA MET A 382 26.67 0.41 -10.67
C MET A 382 25.62 -0.41 -11.46
N ASN A 383 25.88 -0.82 -12.72
CA ASN A 383 25.19 -1.96 -13.39
C ASN A 383 25.89 -3.28 -13.05
N ALA A 384 27.21 -3.26 -12.87
CA ALA A 384 27.93 -4.40 -12.33
C ALA A 384 27.35 -4.78 -10.94
N TYR A 385 27.12 -3.77 -10.08
CA TYR A 385 26.42 -3.93 -8.82
C TYR A 385 24.97 -4.43 -9.00
N SER A 386 24.19 -3.86 -9.92
CA SER A 386 22.82 -4.33 -10.18
C SER A 386 22.78 -5.81 -10.61
N ARG A 387 23.78 -6.28 -11.36
CA ARG A 387 23.95 -7.69 -11.76
C ARG A 387 24.45 -8.59 -10.64
N ILE A 388 25.32 -8.09 -9.74
CA ILE A 388 25.68 -8.81 -8.51
C ILE A 388 24.44 -8.99 -7.63
N LEU A 389 23.66 -7.92 -7.43
CA LEU A 389 22.43 -7.96 -6.64
C LEU A 389 21.36 -8.87 -7.28
N ALA A 390 21.12 -8.78 -8.58
CA ALA A 390 20.20 -9.67 -9.31
C ALA A 390 20.55 -11.16 -9.16
N ARG A 391 21.84 -11.49 -9.03
CA ARG A 391 22.33 -12.86 -8.78
C ARG A 391 22.24 -13.26 -7.30
N LYS A 392 22.48 -12.34 -6.37
CA LYS A 392 22.29 -12.56 -4.92
C LYS A 392 20.81 -12.71 -4.55
N HIS A 393 19.95 -12.02 -5.27
CA HIS A 393 18.53 -11.91 -5.04
C HIS A 393 17.74 -12.30 -6.31
N PRO A 394 17.73 -13.59 -6.69
CA PRO A 394 16.99 -14.06 -7.87
C PRO A 394 15.47 -13.90 -7.72
N GLU A 395 14.97 -13.64 -6.51
CA GLU A 395 13.59 -13.25 -6.24
C GLU A 395 13.27 -11.80 -6.63
N LEU A 396 14.28 -11.00 -7.00
CA LEU A 396 14.15 -9.56 -7.29
C LEU A 396 14.48 -9.21 -8.76
N ARG A 397 13.79 -8.20 -9.30
CA ARG A 397 13.91 -7.77 -10.71
C ARG A 397 14.78 -6.52 -10.86
N ILE A 398 16.06 -6.70 -10.56
CA ILE A 398 17.05 -5.63 -10.43
C ILE A 398 17.68 -5.34 -11.79
N ASN A 399 17.24 -4.26 -12.43
CA ASN A 399 17.63 -3.86 -13.78
C ASN A 399 18.20 -2.43 -13.84
N CYS A 400 18.80 -2.07 -14.98
CA CYS A 400 19.30 -0.72 -15.22
C CYS A 400 18.62 -0.03 -16.39
N ALA A 401 17.94 1.09 -16.18
CA ALA A 401 17.35 1.91 -17.24
C ALA A 401 18.14 3.20 -17.55
N HIS A 402 18.47 3.43 -18.81
CA HIS A 402 18.93 4.72 -19.33
C HIS A 402 17.75 5.53 -19.86
N PRO A 403 17.42 6.70 -19.25
CA PRO A 403 16.27 7.51 -19.66
C PRO A 403 16.40 8.05 -21.09
N GLY A 404 17.64 8.18 -21.60
CA GLY A 404 17.98 8.85 -22.84
C GLY A 404 18.80 10.12 -22.58
N TYR A 405 19.02 10.93 -23.62
CA TYR A 405 19.68 12.22 -23.47
C TYR A 405 18.64 13.31 -23.27
N VAL A 406 18.41 13.73 -22.02
CA VAL A 406 17.19 14.44 -21.58
C VAL A 406 17.46 15.89 -21.16
N LYS A 407 16.64 16.81 -21.66
CA LYS A 407 16.68 18.27 -21.42
C LYS A 407 16.55 18.60 -19.93
N THR A 408 17.68 18.75 -19.26
CA THR A 408 17.78 19.07 -17.82
C THR A 408 18.90 20.06 -17.55
N ASP A 409 18.94 20.65 -16.36
CA ASP A 409 20.03 21.53 -15.92
C ASP A 409 21.40 20.83 -16.05
N LEU A 410 21.44 19.52 -15.76
CA LEU A 410 22.64 18.67 -15.88
C LEU A 410 23.16 18.58 -17.32
N THR A 411 22.27 18.62 -18.31
CA THR A 411 22.63 18.66 -19.73
C THR A 411 22.64 20.10 -20.29
N LEU A 412 22.58 21.14 -19.44
CA LEU A 412 22.38 22.54 -19.87
C LEU A 412 21.20 22.70 -20.87
N HIS A 413 20.15 21.91 -20.67
CA HIS A 413 18.97 21.76 -21.54
C HIS A 413 19.24 21.35 -23.00
N SER A 414 20.45 20.93 -23.37
CA SER A 414 20.79 20.49 -24.74
C SER A 414 20.44 19.03 -25.06
N GLY A 415 19.64 18.37 -24.21
CA GLY A 415 19.13 17.02 -24.46
C GLY A 415 18.22 16.94 -25.71
N LEU A 416 18.03 15.74 -26.24
CA LEU A 416 17.08 15.49 -27.33
C LEU A 416 15.67 15.26 -26.79
N LEU A 417 15.53 14.47 -25.72
CA LEU A 417 14.26 14.13 -25.08
C LEU A 417 13.83 15.19 -24.06
N THR A 418 12.53 15.35 -23.83
CA THR A 418 11.99 16.08 -22.68
C THR A 418 12.06 15.23 -21.39
N PRO A 419 11.96 15.83 -20.18
CA PRO A 419 11.85 15.08 -18.93
C PRO A 419 10.81 13.95 -19.00
N GLU A 420 9.63 14.25 -19.53
CA GLU A 420 8.47 13.37 -19.71
C GLU A 420 8.83 12.11 -20.51
N GLU A 421 9.44 12.30 -21.68
CA GLU A 421 9.93 11.21 -22.54
C GLU A 421 11.03 10.39 -21.85
N GLY A 422 11.94 11.08 -21.16
CA GLY A 422 13.06 10.46 -20.44
C GLY A 422 12.63 9.58 -19.27
N ALA A 423 11.64 10.02 -18.49
CA ALA A 423 11.07 9.26 -17.39
C ALA A 423 10.24 8.06 -17.88
N SER A 424 9.47 8.22 -18.97
CA SER A 424 8.70 7.12 -19.56
C SER A 424 9.58 5.91 -19.89
N ASN A 425 10.83 6.16 -20.33
CA ASN A 425 11.83 5.12 -20.60
C ASN A 425 12.37 4.40 -19.36
N VAL A 426 12.22 4.98 -18.16
CA VAL A 426 12.54 4.34 -16.87
C VAL A 426 11.30 3.65 -16.30
N VAL A 427 10.13 4.29 -16.37
CA VAL A 427 8.85 3.77 -15.89
C VAL A 427 8.47 2.47 -16.62
N LYS A 428 8.69 2.36 -17.94
CA LYS A 428 8.52 1.10 -18.69
C LYS A 428 9.35 -0.08 -18.15
N VAL A 429 10.48 0.19 -17.49
CA VAL A 429 11.37 -0.83 -16.92
C VAL A 429 10.98 -1.16 -15.47
N ALA A 430 10.42 -0.18 -14.74
CA ALA A 430 9.83 -0.41 -13.42
C ALA A 430 8.51 -1.19 -13.49
N LEU A 431 7.69 -0.95 -14.53
CA LEU A 431 6.40 -1.62 -14.79
C LEU A 431 6.56 -2.91 -15.63
N LEU A 432 7.69 -3.60 -15.53
CA LEU A 432 7.86 -4.91 -16.19
C LEU A 432 7.07 -5.99 -15.44
N PRO A 433 6.40 -6.94 -16.12
CA PRO A 433 5.55 -7.93 -15.46
C PRO A 433 6.27 -8.75 -14.39
N GLU A 434 5.63 -8.85 -13.22
CA GLU A 434 6.12 -9.65 -12.09
C GLU A 434 6.37 -11.12 -12.52
N GLY A 435 7.44 -11.72 -11.97
CA GLY A 435 7.86 -13.09 -12.30
C GLY A 435 8.46 -13.30 -13.70
N ALA A 436 8.03 -12.51 -14.70
CA ALA A 436 8.33 -12.76 -16.12
C ALA A 436 9.32 -11.76 -16.77
N GLY A 437 9.49 -10.54 -16.23
CA GLY A 437 10.49 -9.59 -16.73
C GLY A 437 11.95 -10.06 -16.49
N PRO A 438 12.93 -9.64 -17.31
CA PRO A 438 14.34 -9.97 -17.07
C PRO A 438 14.88 -9.40 -15.76
N THR A 439 16.06 -9.87 -15.32
CA THR A 439 16.80 -9.34 -14.15
C THR A 439 18.29 -9.31 -14.47
N GLY A 440 19.04 -8.34 -13.92
CA GLY A 440 20.44 -8.10 -14.27
C GLY A 440 20.64 -7.52 -15.69
N VAL A 441 19.60 -6.97 -16.30
CA VAL A 441 19.60 -6.50 -17.69
C VAL A 441 19.75 -4.97 -17.77
N PHE A 442 20.35 -4.51 -18.87
CA PHE A 442 20.45 -3.09 -19.21
C PHE A 442 19.36 -2.72 -20.24
N PHE A 443 18.77 -1.55 -20.04
CA PHE A 443 17.73 -0.97 -20.89
C PHE A 443 18.16 0.42 -21.35
N ALA A 444 17.95 0.73 -22.63
CA ALA A 444 18.10 2.06 -23.18
C ALA A 444 16.80 2.46 -23.89
N LEU A 445 16.29 3.67 -23.63
CA LEU A 445 15.05 4.19 -24.23
C LEU A 445 13.82 3.29 -23.99
N GLY A 446 13.81 2.55 -22.86
CA GLY A 446 12.74 1.62 -22.49
C GLY A 446 12.80 0.25 -23.19
N LEU A 447 13.88 -0.07 -23.90
CA LEU A 447 14.11 -1.37 -24.55
C LEU A 447 15.38 -2.04 -23.99
N GLU A 448 15.40 -3.37 -23.91
CA GLU A 448 16.61 -4.12 -23.53
C GLU A 448 17.76 -3.85 -24.52
N ALA A 449 18.98 -3.67 -24.00
CA ALA A 449 20.14 -3.22 -24.75
C ALA A 449 21.45 -3.91 -24.31
N PRO A 450 22.40 -4.17 -25.24
CA PRO A 450 23.72 -4.74 -24.96
C PRO A 450 24.70 -3.74 -24.28
N PHE A 451 25.95 -4.17 -24.04
CA PHE A 451 27.03 -3.38 -23.42
C PHE A 451 27.86 -2.58 -24.44
N GLU A 452 27.24 -1.57 -25.01
CA GLU A 452 27.94 -0.52 -25.78
C GLU A 452 28.38 0.64 -24.88
#